data_AF-A0A925DU56-F1
#
_entry.id   AF-A0A925DU56-F1
#
_cell.length_a   1.000
_cell.length_b   1.000
_cell.length_c   1.000
_cell.angle_alpha   90.00
_cell.angle_beta   90.00
_cell.angle_gamma   90.00
#
_symmetry.space_group_name_H-M   'P 1'
#
loop_
_entity.id
_entity.type
_entity.pdbx_description
1 polymer ?
#
loop_
_entity_poly.entity_id
_entity_poly.type
_entity_poly.pdbx_seq_one_letter_code
_entity_poly.pdbx_strand_id
1 'polypeptide(L)'
;MKSPIITLGGSLLLAGTLFLATRPAPLAEKIEKEKEPAPSVSAAKILSKLLRENKDLVLPASSTKFPTILVPKNEREDATVPLRMSRVKMDIKVTGNIATTTLDITYCNELDRILDGQFCFPLGEGQSISYFALDMDGKLRESSVVEKAKGRQTYESVIRKKVDPALLEWTAGNNFKARVYPIPAKGCKRVIVGFEQELIATGKSYVYFQPLQFENKLEEFSFHAEVLNQTASPQQIDENGIPLKFENKSENWVTEKTYSNYNGNDPIAFEIPANGIARNVFEEQNENGKTVFYANLFPRKYKAEKKTVSGICV
;
A
#
# COMPACT_ATOMS: atom_id res chain seq x y z
N MET A 1 -36.30 -7.24 -66.73
CA MET A 1 -36.06 -8.31 -67.73
C MET A 1 -35.15 -9.34 -67.08
N LYS A 2 -35.74 -10.43 -66.58
CA LYS A 2 -35.75 -11.78 -67.20
C LYS A 2 -34.38 -12.47 -67.15
N SER A 3 -34.34 -13.52 -66.34
CA SER A 3 -33.34 -14.61 -66.27
C SER A 3 -33.10 -15.26 -67.65
N PRO A 4 -32.09 -16.14 -67.76
CA PRO A 4 -32.46 -17.56 -67.71
C PRO A 4 -31.51 -18.48 -66.94
N ILE A 5 -32.10 -19.62 -66.63
CA ILE A 5 -31.61 -20.83 -65.96
C ILE A 5 -31.04 -21.78 -67.02
N ILE A 6 -29.96 -22.50 -66.71
CA ILE A 6 -29.65 -23.80 -67.31
C ILE A 6 -29.23 -24.77 -66.20
N THR A 7 -29.84 -25.95 -66.20
CA THR A 7 -29.64 -27.07 -65.27
C THR A 7 -29.19 -28.29 -66.06
N LEU A 8 -28.15 -28.98 -65.59
CA LEU A 8 -27.83 -30.42 -65.77
C LEU A 8 -26.83 -30.72 -64.65
N GLY A 9 -27.01 -31.66 -63.72
CA GLY A 9 -27.50 -33.03 -63.84
C GLY A 9 -26.29 -33.97 -63.70
N GLY A 10 -26.12 -34.64 -62.56
CA GLY A 10 -25.08 -35.67 -62.40
C GLY A 10 -24.70 -35.98 -60.96
N SER A 11 -24.92 -37.23 -60.57
CA SER A 11 -24.88 -37.78 -59.21
C SER A 11 -23.56 -38.49 -58.90
N LEU A 12 -23.32 -38.69 -57.60
CA LEU A 12 -22.54 -39.76 -56.95
C LEU A 12 -21.00 -39.67 -56.93
N LEU A 13 -20.42 -39.44 -55.74
CA LEU A 13 -19.74 -40.51 -54.96
C LEU A 13 -19.20 -39.97 -53.61
N LEU A 14 -19.41 -40.80 -52.58
CA LEU A 14 -18.95 -40.67 -51.20
C LEU A 14 -17.44 -40.47 -51.08
N ALA A 15 -17.03 -39.51 -50.24
CA ALA A 15 -15.81 -39.61 -49.44
C ALA A 15 -16.00 -38.82 -48.15
N GLY A 16 -16.17 -39.54 -47.03
CA GLY A 16 -16.24 -38.96 -45.69
C GLY A 16 -14.95 -38.23 -45.37
N THR A 17 -15.04 -36.95 -45.06
CA THR A 17 -13.90 -36.16 -44.58
C THR A 17 -14.10 -35.90 -43.09
N LEU A 18 -13.18 -36.47 -42.32
CA LEU A 18 -13.03 -36.36 -40.89
C LEU A 18 -12.89 -34.87 -40.50
N PHE A 19 -13.88 -34.30 -39.81
CA PHE A 19 -13.74 -33.01 -39.14
C PHE A 19 -12.75 -33.19 -37.97
N LEU A 20 -11.47 -32.85 -38.19
CA LEU A 20 -10.56 -32.59 -37.08
C LEU A 20 -11.01 -31.29 -36.40
N ALA A 21 -11.74 -31.44 -35.29
CA ALA A 21 -11.93 -30.38 -34.33
C ALA A 21 -10.55 -29.95 -33.79
N THR A 22 -10.01 -28.85 -34.31
CA THR A 22 -8.85 -28.19 -33.71
C THR A 22 -9.28 -27.69 -32.33
N ARG A 23 -8.87 -28.41 -31.29
CA ARG A 23 -8.94 -27.94 -29.90
C ARG A 23 -8.32 -26.54 -29.84
N PRO A 24 -8.99 -25.53 -29.25
CA PRO A 24 -8.31 -24.29 -28.93
C PRO A 24 -7.21 -24.62 -27.92
N ALA A 25 -5.97 -24.23 -28.24
CA ALA A 25 -4.85 -24.33 -27.31
C ALA A 25 -5.19 -23.54 -26.04
N PRO A 26 -5.02 -24.09 -24.83
CA PRO A 26 -5.15 -23.29 -23.63
C PRO A 26 -3.96 -22.33 -23.61
N LEU A 27 -4.23 -21.04 -23.78
CA LEU A 27 -3.30 -19.97 -23.47
C LEU A 27 -3.17 -19.93 -21.94
N ALA A 28 -2.40 -20.86 -21.39
CA ALA A 28 -1.96 -20.81 -20.01
C ALA A 28 -0.98 -19.63 -19.91
N GLU A 29 -1.54 -18.47 -19.60
CA GLU A 29 -0.83 -17.28 -19.19
C GLU A 29 0.06 -17.69 -18.01
N LYS A 30 1.35 -17.78 -18.29
CA LYS A 30 2.38 -18.13 -17.32
C LYS A 30 2.53 -16.91 -16.41
N ILE A 31 1.65 -16.82 -15.40
CA ILE A 31 1.84 -15.93 -14.27
C ILE A 31 3.10 -16.45 -13.57
N GLU A 32 4.24 -15.88 -13.91
CA GLU A 32 5.43 -15.95 -13.07
C GLU A 32 5.02 -15.36 -11.73
N LYS A 33 4.75 -16.25 -10.76
CA LYS A 33 4.76 -15.89 -9.34
C LYS A 33 6.18 -15.42 -9.04
N GLU A 34 6.41 -14.13 -9.22
CA GLU A 34 7.56 -13.43 -8.68
C GLU A 34 7.54 -13.73 -7.18
N LYS A 35 8.51 -14.53 -6.72
CA LYS A 35 8.60 -14.99 -5.33
C LYS A 35 8.72 -13.74 -4.47
N GLU A 36 7.72 -13.48 -3.63
CA GLU A 36 7.72 -12.33 -2.71
C GLU A 36 9.07 -12.28 -1.95
N PRO A 37 9.78 -11.13 -1.95
CA PRO A 37 11.03 -11.01 -1.22
C PRO A 37 10.79 -11.19 0.28
N ALA A 38 11.64 -11.99 0.93
CA ALA A 38 11.50 -12.29 2.34
C ALA A 38 11.70 -11.03 3.21
N PRO A 39 11.01 -10.91 4.36
CA PRO A 39 11.22 -9.82 5.31
C PRO A 39 12.70 -9.75 5.76
N SER A 40 13.15 -8.57 6.17
CA SER A 40 14.47 -8.42 6.78
C SER A 40 14.62 -9.36 8.00
N VAL A 41 15.85 -9.80 8.31
CA VAL A 41 16.10 -10.69 9.46
C VAL A 41 15.55 -10.09 10.76
N SER A 42 15.71 -8.78 10.94
CA SER A 42 15.16 -7.98 12.02
C SER A 42 13.63 -8.06 12.09
N ALA A 43 12.95 -7.85 10.96
CA ALA A 43 11.49 -7.97 10.85
C ALA A 43 11.01 -9.39 11.17
N ALA A 44 11.65 -10.42 10.63
CA ALA A 44 11.29 -11.81 10.88
C ALA A 44 11.38 -12.17 12.37
N LYS A 45 12.40 -11.68 13.08
CA LYS A 45 12.55 -11.90 14.52
C LYS A 45 11.40 -11.29 15.32
N ILE A 46 11.05 -10.02 15.05
CA ILE A 46 9.92 -9.35 15.73
C ILE A 46 8.61 -10.10 15.49
N LEU A 47 8.30 -10.45 14.24
CA LEU A 47 7.07 -11.18 13.92
C LEU A 47 7.05 -12.57 14.58
N SER A 48 8.19 -13.26 14.63
CA SER A 48 8.29 -14.56 15.32
C SER A 48 8.07 -14.45 16.83
N LYS A 49 8.51 -13.36 17.46
CA LYS A 49 8.26 -13.08 18.88
C LYS A 49 6.76 -12.86 19.12
N LEU A 50 6.14 -11.99 18.32
CA LEU A 50 4.71 -11.70 18.41
C LEU A 50 3.84 -12.96 18.29
N LEU A 51 4.15 -13.84 17.34
CA LEU A 51 3.43 -15.11 17.15
C LEU A 51 3.65 -16.10 18.30
N ARG A 52 4.83 -16.11 18.93
CA ARG A 52 5.11 -16.95 20.11
C ARG A 52 4.33 -16.50 21.33
N GLU A 53 4.21 -15.19 21.52
CA GLU A 53 3.52 -14.59 22.67
C GLU A 53 2.00 -14.61 22.49
N ASN A 54 1.50 -14.61 21.25
CA ASN A 54 0.08 -14.52 20.92
C ASN A 54 -0.33 -15.63 19.92
N LYS A 55 -0.76 -16.79 20.45
CA LYS A 55 -1.02 -18.00 19.65
C LYS A 55 -2.15 -17.86 18.61
N ASP A 56 -3.13 -17.01 18.87
CA ASP A 56 -4.29 -16.79 17.99
C ASP A 56 -4.12 -15.55 17.10
N LEU A 57 -2.93 -14.94 17.10
CA LEU A 57 -2.65 -13.72 16.34
C LEU A 57 -2.58 -14.02 14.85
N VAL A 58 -3.37 -13.28 14.07
CA VAL A 58 -3.27 -13.27 12.61
C VAL A 58 -2.57 -11.97 12.21
N LEU A 59 -1.43 -12.10 11.55
CA LEU A 59 -0.68 -10.96 11.03
C LEU A 59 -1.14 -10.67 9.60
N PRO A 60 -1.50 -9.42 9.25
CA PRO A 60 -1.79 -9.06 7.86
C PRO A 60 -0.54 -9.23 7.00
N ALA A 61 -0.72 -9.64 5.74
CA ALA A 61 0.40 -9.71 4.80
C ALA A 61 0.99 -8.30 4.61
N SER A 62 2.25 -8.10 4.99
CA SER A 62 2.92 -6.80 4.85
C SER A 62 3.52 -6.65 3.46
N SER A 63 3.55 -5.41 2.95
CA SER A 63 4.26 -5.11 1.72
C SER A 63 5.77 -5.33 1.90
N THR A 64 6.35 -6.12 1.00
CA THR A 64 7.78 -6.45 0.99
C THR A 64 8.58 -5.53 0.06
N LYS A 65 8.05 -4.35 -0.28
CA LYS A 65 8.74 -3.35 -1.10
C LYS A 65 8.42 -1.97 -0.54
N PHE A 66 9.43 -1.13 -0.39
CA PHE A 66 9.20 0.27 -0.02
C PHE A 66 8.79 1.08 -1.25
N PRO A 67 7.98 2.16 -1.12
CA PRO A 67 7.64 3.03 -2.25
C PRO A 67 8.88 3.47 -3.04
N THR A 68 8.79 3.39 -4.37
CA THR A 68 9.92 3.65 -5.26
C THR A 68 9.48 4.33 -6.55
N ILE A 69 10.39 5.08 -7.18
CA ILE A 69 10.19 5.57 -8.55
C ILE A 69 11.02 4.69 -9.48
N LEU A 70 10.37 4.02 -10.42
CA LEU A 70 11.02 3.27 -11.47
C LEU A 70 11.27 4.18 -12.68
N VAL A 71 12.50 4.22 -13.17
CA VAL A 71 12.90 4.99 -14.36
C VAL A 71 13.53 4.07 -15.41
N PRO A 72 13.45 4.40 -16.72
CA PRO A 72 14.14 3.64 -17.76
C PRO A 72 15.65 3.62 -17.52
N LYS A 73 16.26 2.43 -17.59
CA LYS A 73 17.70 2.26 -17.44
C LYS A 73 18.46 3.03 -18.53
N ASN A 74 18.00 2.88 -19.78
CA ASN A 74 18.55 3.50 -20.98
C ASN A 74 17.41 3.96 -21.91
N GLU A 75 17.68 4.87 -22.84
CA GLU A 75 16.67 5.37 -23.81
C GLU A 75 16.14 4.31 -24.78
N ARG A 76 16.82 3.17 -24.90
CA ARG A 76 16.54 2.11 -25.89
C ARG A 76 16.06 0.80 -25.29
N GLU A 77 15.96 0.71 -23.97
CA GLU A 77 15.59 -0.52 -23.25
C GLU A 77 14.33 -0.29 -22.42
N ASP A 78 13.41 -1.25 -22.46
CA ASP A 78 12.21 -1.27 -21.60
C ASP A 78 12.53 -1.62 -20.14
N ALA A 79 13.78 -1.95 -19.83
CA ALA A 79 14.21 -2.27 -18.48
C ALA A 79 14.17 -1.03 -17.58
N THR A 80 13.48 -1.13 -16.44
CA THR A 80 13.42 -0.07 -15.43
C THR A 80 14.29 -0.36 -14.23
N VAL A 81 14.82 0.69 -13.60
CA VAL A 81 15.60 0.62 -12.36
C VAL A 81 15.01 1.58 -11.31
N PRO A 82 15.14 1.29 -10.00
CA PRO A 82 14.73 2.22 -8.97
C PRO A 82 15.61 3.47 -8.99
N LEU A 83 14.96 4.64 -8.90
CA LEU A 83 15.62 5.94 -8.76
C LEU A 83 16.16 6.08 -7.34
N ARG A 84 17.33 6.70 -7.18
CA ARG A 84 17.98 6.84 -5.89
C ARG A 84 17.09 7.59 -4.90
N MET A 85 16.84 6.97 -3.75
CA MET A 85 16.17 7.59 -2.61
C MET A 85 17.21 8.34 -1.77
N SER A 86 17.03 9.65 -1.59
CA SER A 86 17.98 10.49 -0.85
C SER A 86 17.54 10.70 0.60
N ARG A 87 16.29 11.11 0.82
CA ARG A 87 15.75 11.39 2.16
C ARG A 87 14.39 10.75 2.35
N VAL A 88 14.14 10.28 3.57
CA VAL A 88 12.83 9.78 4.00
C VAL A 88 12.48 10.41 5.34
N LYS A 89 11.32 11.06 5.41
CA LYS A 89 10.67 11.44 6.67
C LYS A 89 9.39 10.63 6.80
N MET A 90 9.21 9.96 7.93
CA MET A 90 8.03 9.18 8.25
C MET A 90 7.31 9.78 9.46
N ASP A 91 6.05 10.11 9.30
CA ASP A 91 5.19 10.60 10.38
C ASP A 91 4.11 9.55 10.66
N ILE A 92 4.02 9.08 11.91
CA ILE A 92 3.10 8.03 12.33
C ILE A 92 2.20 8.62 13.40
N LYS A 93 0.91 8.73 13.11
CA LYS A 93 -0.09 9.18 14.07
C LYS A 93 -1.02 8.03 14.41
N VAL A 94 -1.14 7.71 15.68
CA VAL A 94 -2.02 6.63 16.17
C VAL A 94 -3.18 7.20 16.96
N THR A 95 -4.39 6.84 16.52
CA THR A 95 -5.64 7.19 17.18
C THR A 95 -6.46 5.92 17.40
N GLY A 96 -6.59 5.50 18.66
CA GLY A 96 -7.24 4.24 18.99
C GLY A 96 -6.50 3.03 18.42
N ASN A 97 -7.15 2.30 17.52
CA ASN A 97 -6.59 1.15 16.79
C ASN A 97 -6.26 1.47 15.33
N ILE A 98 -6.27 2.74 14.91
CA ILE A 98 -5.87 3.13 13.56
C ILE A 98 -4.54 3.88 13.63
N ALA A 99 -3.63 3.55 12.73
CA ALA A 99 -2.42 4.33 12.49
C ALA A 99 -2.46 4.94 11.10
N THR A 100 -2.23 6.24 11.02
CA THR A 100 -2.00 6.99 9.80
C THR A 100 -0.50 7.21 9.65
N THR A 101 0.09 6.70 8.58
CA THR A 101 1.52 6.83 8.29
C THR A 101 1.70 7.68 7.04
N THR A 102 2.40 8.81 7.18
CA THR A 102 2.76 9.71 6.09
C THR A 102 4.24 9.61 5.79
N LEU A 103 4.57 9.25 4.55
CA LEU A 103 5.93 9.21 4.04
C LEU A 103 6.18 10.43 3.18
N ASP A 104 7.27 11.13 3.45
CA ASP A 104 7.79 12.23 2.66
C ASP A 104 9.18 11.82 2.14
N ILE A 105 9.25 11.55 0.85
CA ILE A 105 10.37 10.89 0.21
C ILE A 105 10.97 11.80 -0.85
N THR A 106 12.28 12.00 -0.79
CA THR A 106 13.04 12.71 -1.83
C THR A 106 13.81 11.71 -2.68
N TYR A 107 13.51 11.66 -3.99
CA TYR A 107 14.24 10.87 -4.98
C TYR A 107 15.12 11.79 -5.82
N CYS A 108 16.35 11.39 -6.14
CA CYS A 108 17.28 12.21 -6.90
C CYS A 108 17.75 11.51 -8.18
N ASN A 109 17.77 12.27 -9.26
CA ASN A 109 18.27 11.86 -10.56
C ASN A 109 19.72 12.28 -10.71
N GLU A 110 20.61 11.31 -10.82
CA GLU A 110 22.05 11.53 -10.96
C GLU A 110 22.48 11.67 -12.43
N LEU A 111 21.56 11.56 -13.38
CA LEU A 111 21.86 11.65 -14.80
C LEU A 111 21.73 13.10 -15.31
N ASP A 112 22.42 13.38 -16.41
CA ASP A 112 22.42 14.68 -17.10
C ASP A 112 21.23 14.86 -18.06
N ARG A 113 20.14 14.11 -17.85
CA ARG A 113 18.91 14.19 -18.65
C ARG A 113 17.67 14.20 -17.77
N ILE A 114 16.59 14.81 -18.26
CA ILE A 114 15.27 14.75 -17.61
C ILE A 114 14.74 13.31 -17.72
N LEU A 115 14.17 12.79 -16.64
CA LEU A 115 13.55 11.47 -16.61
C LEU A 115 12.03 11.56 -16.48
N ASP A 116 11.36 10.56 -17.04
CA ASP A 116 9.97 10.20 -16.78
C ASP A 116 9.99 8.92 -15.95
N GLY A 117 9.31 8.95 -14.81
CA GLY A 117 9.31 7.84 -13.86
C GLY A 117 7.91 7.37 -13.52
N GLN A 118 7.82 6.13 -13.04
CA GLN A 118 6.62 5.56 -12.46
C GLN A 118 6.82 5.37 -10.97
N PHE A 119 6.14 6.19 -10.16
CA PHE A 119 6.02 5.93 -8.73
C PHE A 119 5.17 4.68 -8.53
N CYS A 120 5.68 3.73 -7.76
CA CYS A 120 5.04 2.47 -7.40
C CYS A 120 4.96 2.41 -5.88
N PHE A 121 3.74 2.23 -5.38
CA PHE A 121 3.47 2.12 -3.94
C PHE A 121 2.65 0.86 -3.64
N PRO A 122 3.33 -0.23 -3.24
CA PRO A 122 2.68 -1.46 -2.81
C PRO A 122 2.26 -1.31 -1.34
N LEU A 123 0.97 -1.41 -1.07
CA LEU A 123 0.38 -1.44 0.26
C LEU A 123 0.19 -2.88 0.73
N GLY A 124 0.38 -3.10 2.03
CA GLY A 124 0.07 -4.36 2.71
C GLY A 124 -1.43 -4.60 2.83
N GLU A 125 -1.80 -5.81 3.23
CA GLU A 125 -3.18 -6.14 3.56
C GLU A 125 -3.68 -5.29 4.74
N GLY A 126 -4.91 -4.78 4.64
CA GLY A 126 -5.50 -3.90 5.65
C GLY A 126 -4.97 -2.46 5.62
N GLN A 127 -4.03 -2.12 4.74
CA GLN A 127 -3.60 -0.74 4.51
C GLN A 127 -4.44 -0.09 3.40
N SER A 128 -4.81 1.17 3.58
CA SER A 128 -5.57 1.95 2.60
C SER A 128 -4.92 3.32 2.37
N ILE A 129 -4.89 3.77 1.12
CA ILE A 129 -4.32 5.07 0.78
C ILE A 129 -5.21 6.19 1.33
N SER A 130 -4.62 7.18 2.00
CA SER A 130 -5.32 8.35 2.53
C SER A 130 -4.86 9.67 1.94
N TYR A 131 -3.60 9.77 1.47
CA TYR A 131 -3.04 11.01 0.94
C TYR A 131 -2.00 10.75 -0.16
N PHE A 132 -1.94 11.61 -1.16
CA PHE A 132 -0.85 11.62 -2.14
C PHE A 132 -0.60 13.02 -2.71
N ALA A 133 0.65 13.45 -2.68
CA ALA A 133 1.08 14.71 -3.26
C ALA A 133 2.44 14.60 -3.94
N LEU A 134 2.60 15.37 -5.02
CA LEU A 134 3.86 15.49 -5.75
C LEU A 134 4.35 16.93 -5.66
N ASP A 135 5.65 17.12 -5.45
CA ASP A 135 6.25 18.43 -5.67
C ASP A 135 6.23 18.78 -7.17
N MET A 136 5.65 19.94 -7.51
CA MET A 136 5.69 20.56 -8.83
C MET A 136 6.13 22.01 -8.67
N ASP A 137 7.25 22.37 -9.31
CA ASP A 137 7.84 23.70 -9.28
C ASP A 137 8.04 24.28 -7.86
N GLY A 138 8.44 23.43 -6.90
CA GLY A 138 8.68 23.82 -5.51
C GLY A 138 7.42 23.90 -4.65
N LYS A 139 6.26 23.49 -5.17
CA LYS A 139 4.99 23.45 -4.46
C LYS A 139 4.41 22.04 -4.48
N LEU A 140 4.01 21.55 -3.32
CA LEU A 140 3.27 20.29 -3.22
C LEU A 140 1.88 20.47 -3.85
N ARG A 141 1.55 19.59 -4.78
CA ARG A 141 0.20 19.48 -5.34
C ARG A 141 -0.38 18.13 -4.98
N GLU A 142 -1.47 18.18 -4.23
CA GLU A 142 -2.27 17.01 -3.88
C GLU A 142 -2.95 16.43 -5.12
N SER A 143 -3.13 15.11 -5.16
CA SER A 143 -3.77 14.44 -6.28
C SER A 143 -4.98 13.64 -5.82
N SER A 144 -5.96 13.51 -6.71
CA SER A 144 -7.13 12.66 -6.47
C SER A 144 -6.78 11.19 -6.67
N VAL A 145 -7.20 10.33 -5.75
CA VAL A 145 -7.10 8.87 -5.89
C VAL A 145 -8.25 8.38 -6.77
N VAL A 146 -7.96 7.60 -7.81
CA VAL A 146 -9.00 7.03 -8.69
C VAL A 146 -8.85 5.53 -8.88
N GLU A 147 -9.98 4.83 -8.96
CA GLU A 147 -10.02 3.43 -9.33
C GLU A 147 -9.72 3.24 -10.83
N LYS A 148 -8.91 2.22 -11.16
CA LYS A 148 -8.42 1.94 -12.53
C LYS A 148 -9.51 1.92 -13.60
N ALA A 149 -10.65 1.30 -13.29
CA ALA A 149 -11.73 1.04 -14.25
C ALA A 149 -12.59 2.29 -14.54
N LYS A 150 -12.65 3.24 -13.60
CA LYS A 150 -13.51 4.44 -13.70
C LYS A 150 -12.73 5.71 -14.05
N GLY A 151 -11.44 5.75 -13.72
CA GLY A 151 -10.58 6.91 -13.93
C GLY A 151 -10.15 7.12 -15.38
N ARG A 152 -9.84 6.04 -16.12
CA ARG A 152 -9.15 6.15 -17.41
C ARG A 152 -10.01 6.74 -18.53
N GLN A 153 -11.25 6.26 -18.69
CA GLN A 153 -12.16 6.72 -19.75
C GLN A 153 -12.68 8.15 -19.56
N THR A 154 -12.92 8.57 -18.32
CA THR A 154 -13.46 9.91 -18.04
C THR A 154 -12.37 10.98 -18.13
N TYR A 155 -11.13 10.63 -17.80
CA TYR A 155 -10.04 11.61 -17.58
C TYR A 155 -9.05 11.73 -18.74
N GLU A 156 -8.91 10.71 -19.61
CA GLU A 156 -8.14 10.82 -20.88
C GLU A 156 -8.68 11.94 -21.79
N SER A 157 -9.96 12.33 -21.64
CA SER A 157 -10.58 13.45 -22.35
C SER A 157 -10.13 14.84 -21.86
N VAL A 158 -9.66 14.95 -20.60
CA VAL A 158 -9.30 16.23 -19.94
C VAL A 158 -7.80 16.56 -20.10
N ILE A 159 -6.95 15.54 -20.18
CA ILE A 159 -5.46 15.69 -20.18
C ILE A 159 -4.87 16.15 -21.54
N ARG A 160 -5.67 16.31 -22.60
CA ARG A 160 -5.18 16.96 -23.84
C ARG A 160 -4.81 18.44 -23.68
N LYS A 161 -4.91 19.01 -22.48
CA LYS A 161 -4.47 20.37 -22.15
C LYS A 161 -3.34 20.38 -21.13
N LYS A 162 -2.16 19.91 -21.54
CA LYS A 162 -0.79 20.37 -21.20
C LYS A 162 -0.40 20.85 -19.78
N VAL A 163 -1.19 20.65 -18.72
CA VAL A 163 -0.89 21.15 -17.36
C VAL A 163 -1.58 20.27 -16.30
N ASP A 164 -0.78 19.51 -15.52
CA ASP A 164 -1.06 18.94 -14.18
C ASP A 164 -2.19 17.87 -14.00
N PRO A 165 -2.28 17.17 -12.84
CA PRO A 165 -1.31 16.75 -11.81
C PRO A 165 -1.21 15.19 -11.72
N ALA A 166 -0.29 14.65 -10.92
CA ALA A 166 0.03 13.21 -10.83
C ALA A 166 -1.17 12.33 -10.39
N LEU A 167 -1.90 11.71 -11.32
CA LEU A 167 -2.97 10.77 -10.99
C LEU A 167 -2.41 9.53 -10.29
N LEU A 168 -2.92 9.22 -9.10
CA LEU A 168 -2.64 7.94 -8.44
C LEU A 168 -3.68 6.91 -8.90
N GLU A 169 -3.21 5.95 -9.70
CA GLU A 169 -4.01 4.86 -10.24
C GLU A 169 -3.88 3.62 -9.34
N TRP A 170 -5.02 3.09 -8.90
CA TRP A 170 -5.06 1.76 -8.31
C TRP A 170 -4.79 0.69 -9.39
N THR A 171 -3.98 -0.33 -9.09
CA THR A 171 -3.65 -1.42 -10.01
C THR A 171 -4.08 -2.79 -9.44
N ALA A 172 -3.45 -3.89 -9.86
CA ALA A 172 -3.85 -5.22 -9.38
C ALA A 172 -3.39 -5.44 -7.93
N GLY A 173 -4.23 -6.06 -7.09
CA GLY A 173 -3.97 -6.18 -5.66
C GLY A 173 -3.99 -4.82 -4.95
N ASN A 174 -3.29 -4.67 -3.84
CA ASN A 174 -3.21 -3.40 -3.11
C ASN A 174 -2.01 -2.55 -3.56
N ASN A 175 -1.92 -2.27 -4.87
CA ASN A 175 -0.77 -1.58 -5.48
C ASN A 175 -1.20 -0.30 -6.19
N PHE A 176 -0.51 0.80 -5.94
CA PHE A 176 -0.79 2.11 -6.52
C PHE A 176 0.35 2.58 -7.41
N LYS A 177 0.01 3.32 -8.47
CA LYS A 177 1.00 3.88 -9.40
C LYS A 177 0.68 5.31 -9.78
N ALA A 178 1.70 6.15 -9.90
CA ALA A 178 1.57 7.49 -10.44
C ALA A 178 2.72 7.79 -11.41
N ARG A 179 2.44 8.57 -12.46
CA ARG A 179 3.49 9.09 -13.33
C ARG A 179 4.16 10.29 -12.65
N VAL A 180 5.49 10.30 -12.65
CA VAL A 180 6.30 11.39 -12.12
C VAL A 180 7.10 11.99 -13.26
N TYR A 181 6.69 13.18 -13.70
CA TYR A 181 7.36 13.94 -14.73
C TYR A 181 7.17 15.45 -14.50
N PRO A 182 8.18 16.29 -14.77
CA PRO A 182 9.56 15.91 -15.07
C PRO A 182 10.36 15.62 -13.79
N ILE A 183 11.28 14.65 -13.86
CA ILE A 183 12.34 14.49 -12.85
C ILE A 183 13.59 15.20 -13.40
N PRO A 184 14.00 16.35 -12.84
CA PRO A 184 15.06 17.18 -13.43
C PRO A 184 16.41 16.47 -13.52
N ALA A 185 17.21 16.80 -14.53
CA ALA A 185 18.61 16.38 -14.62
C ALA A 185 19.40 16.89 -13.41
N LYS A 186 20.22 16.04 -12.77
CA LYS A 186 20.96 16.35 -11.54
C LYS A 186 20.10 16.96 -10.42
N GLY A 187 18.79 16.71 -10.44
CA GLY A 187 17.82 17.28 -9.52
C GLY A 187 17.02 16.21 -8.80
N CYS A 188 16.16 16.65 -7.88
CA CYS A 188 15.37 15.75 -7.06
C CYS A 188 13.87 16.00 -7.23
N LYS A 189 13.07 14.98 -6.92
CA LYS A 189 11.63 15.10 -6.72
C LYS A 189 11.17 14.56 -5.38
N ARG A 190 10.28 15.33 -4.77
CA ARG A 190 9.64 15.02 -3.49
C ARG A 190 8.26 14.44 -3.75
N VAL A 191 7.98 13.31 -3.10
CA VAL A 191 6.71 12.59 -3.15
C VAL A 191 6.23 12.41 -1.72
N ILE A 192 4.98 12.75 -1.46
CA ILE A 192 4.33 12.52 -0.17
C ILE A 192 3.21 11.53 -0.37
N VAL A 193 3.18 10.49 0.47
CA VAL A 193 2.14 9.47 0.43
C VAL A 193 1.71 9.12 1.86
N GLY A 194 0.41 9.16 2.11
CA GLY A 194 -0.20 8.81 3.39
C GLY A 194 -1.07 7.58 3.23
N PHE A 195 -1.03 6.70 4.21
CA PHE A 195 -1.89 5.52 4.28
C PHE A 195 -2.33 5.25 5.71
N GLU A 196 -3.48 4.61 5.84
CA GLU A 196 -4.06 4.20 7.11
C GLU A 196 -4.02 2.68 7.22
N GLN A 197 -3.82 2.18 8.44
CA GLN A 197 -3.89 0.77 8.74
C GLN A 197 -4.56 0.54 10.10
N GLU A 198 -5.33 -0.53 10.19
CA GLU A 198 -5.76 -1.05 11.48
C GLU A 198 -4.59 -1.75 12.18
N LEU A 199 -4.38 -1.42 13.46
CA LEU A 199 -3.35 -2.01 14.28
C LEU A 199 -3.70 -3.44 14.65
N ILE A 200 -2.66 -4.27 14.77
CA ILE A 200 -2.83 -5.69 15.06
C ILE A 200 -3.20 -5.85 16.54
N ALA A 201 -4.40 -6.35 16.82
CA ALA A 201 -4.86 -6.56 18.18
C ALA A 201 -4.31 -7.88 18.76
N THR A 202 -3.63 -7.81 19.91
CA THR A 202 -3.12 -8.96 20.68
C THR A 202 -4.07 -9.35 21.83
N GLY A 203 -5.20 -8.65 21.95
CA GLY A 203 -6.16 -8.76 23.05
C GLY A 203 -5.83 -7.87 24.27
N LYS A 204 -4.54 -7.62 24.55
CA LYS A 204 -4.09 -6.71 25.62
C LYS A 204 -3.45 -5.42 25.10
N SER A 205 -2.97 -5.43 23.86
CA SER A 205 -2.32 -4.31 23.20
C SER A 205 -2.71 -4.25 21.73
N TYR A 206 -2.40 -3.12 21.11
CA TYR A 206 -2.36 -2.94 19.67
C TYR A 206 -0.91 -2.85 19.22
N VAL A 207 -0.56 -3.55 18.15
CA VAL A 207 0.79 -3.56 17.59
C VAL A 207 0.81 -2.74 16.32
N TYR A 208 1.70 -1.74 16.30
CA TYR A 208 2.16 -1.10 15.08
C TYR A 208 3.41 -1.84 14.58
N PHE A 209 3.42 -2.21 13.30
CA PHE A 209 4.57 -2.84 12.65
C PHE A 209 4.73 -2.28 11.25
N GLN A 210 5.86 -1.63 10.99
CA GLN A 210 6.22 -1.11 9.68
C GLN A 210 7.60 -1.63 9.29
N PRO A 211 7.70 -2.56 8.32
CA PRO A 211 9.00 -2.93 7.78
C PRO A 211 9.61 -1.75 7.01
N LEU A 212 10.92 -1.57 7.20
CA LEU A 212 11.73 -0.66 6.38
C LEU A 212 12.55 -1.52 5.43
N GLN A 213 12.46 -1.24 4.13
CA GLN A 213 13.13 -1.99 3.07
C GLN A 213 13.65 -1.01 2.02
N PHE A 214 14.55 -0.13 2.44
CA PHE A 214 15.17 0.85 1.56
C PHE A 214 16.10 0.15 0.56
N GLU A 215 15.98 0.54 -0.71
CA GLU A 215 16.77 -0.01 -1.83
C GLU A 215 18.23 0.49 -1.82
N ASN A 216 18.51 1.58 -1.10
CA ASN A 216 19.83 2.19 -1.03
C ASN A 216 20.06 2.93 0.30
N LYS A 217 21.33 3.27 0.58
CA LYS A 217 21.71 4.13 1.71
C LYS A 217 21.08 5.52 1.56
N LEU A 218 20.46 6.01 2.62
CA LEU A 218 19.82 7.33 2.67
C LEU A 218 20.81 8.37 3.19
N GLU A 219 20.74 9.59 2.65
CA GLU A 219 21.45 10.74 3.23
C GLU A 219 20.85 11.12 4.58
N GLU A 220 19.52 11.06 4.69
CA GLU A 220 18.79 11.29 5.93
C GLU A 220 17.56 10.39 6.02
N PHE A 221 17.37 9.81 7.19
CA PHE A 221 16.13 9.13 7.56
C PHE A 221 15.65 9.69 8.90
N SER A 222 14.43 10.20 8.93
CA SER A 222 13.79 10.64 10.16
C SER A 222 12.43 9.98 10.33
N PHE A 223 12.05 9.77 11.58
CA PHE A 223 10.67 9.43 11.88
C PHE A 223 10.18 10.14 13.14
N HIS A 224 8.88 10.39 13.15
CA HIS A 224 8.12 10.89 14.28
C HIS A 224 6.94 9.94 14.47
N ALA A 225 6.72 9.49 15.71
CA ALA A 225 5.55 8.70 16.05
C ALA A 225 4.85 9.32 17.25
N GLU A 226 3.55 9.55 17.11
CA GLU A 226 2.67 10.11 18.12
C GLU A 226 1.50 9.16 18.37
N VAL A 227 1.27 8.81 19.63
CA VAL A 227 0.14 8.00 20.07
C VAL A 227 -0.77 8.87 20.92
N LEU A 228 -1.97 9.15 20.38
CA LEU A 228 -2.91 10.07 20.98
C LEU A 228 -3.72 9.45 22.11
N ASN A 229 -3.99 10.25 23.15
CA ASN A 229 -4.97 9.95 24.19
C ASN A 229 -4.78 8.58 24.88
N GLN A 230 -3.52 8.19 25.12
CA GLN A 230 -3.17 6.94 25.80
C GLN A 230 -2.69 7.16 27.23
N THR A 231 -3.25 6.39 28.17
CA THR A 231 -2.89 6.50 29.59
C THR A 231 -1.55 5.82 29.86
N ALA A 232 -1.36 4.64 29.26
CA ALA A 232 -0.15 3.85 29.39
C ALA A 232 0.82 4.15 28.25
N SER A 233 2.11 4.18 28.56
CA SER A 233 3.17 4.43 27.59
C SER A 233 3.31 3.28 26.59
N PRO A 234 3.37 3.55 25.28
CA PRO A 234 3.74 2.55 24.28
C PRO A 234 5.13 1.96 24.57
N GLN A 235 5.29 0.67 24.30
CA GLN A 235 6.51 -0.08 24.59
C GLN A 235 7.13 -0.63 23.31
N GLN A 236 8.45 -0.63 23.25
CA GLN A 236 9.16 -1.31 22.18
C GLN A 236 8.96 -2.83 22.32
N ILE A 237 8.60 -3.50 21.22
CA ILE A 237 8.34 -4.95 21.22
C ILE A 237 9.63 -5.73 21.43
N ASP A 238 10.68 -5.35 20.71
CA ASP A 238 11.93 -6.10 20.68
C ASP A 238 13.12 -5.23 20.25
N GLU A 239 14.33 -5.61 20.68
CA GLU A 239 15.57 -4.90 20.37
C GLU A 239 16.00 -4.99 18.90
N ASN A 240 15.42 -5.91 18.11
CA ASN A 240 15.69 -6.03 16.68
C ASN A 240 14.99 -4.94 15.82
N GLY A 241 14.27 -4.00 16.43
CA GLY A 241 13.68 -2.85 15.74
C GLY A 241 14.51 -1.58 15.92
N ILE A 242 14.10 -0.50 15.24
CA ILE A 242 14.60 0.84 15.56
C ILE A 242 14.34 1.11 17.05
N PRO A 243 15.34 1.52 17.87
CA PRO A 243 15.09 1.72 19.28
C PRO A 243 14.12 2.87 19.51
N LEU A 244 13.09 2.66 20.34
CA LEU A 244 12.03 3.65 20.57
C LEU A 244 12.04 4.07 22.04
N LYS A 245 11.91 5.37 22.28
CA LYS A 245 11.74 5.93 23.62
C LYS A 245 10.60 6.93 23.57
N PHE A 246 9.47 6.55 24.14
CA PHE A 246 8.28 7.38 24.19
C PHE A 246 8.36 8.33 25.39
N GLU A 247 8.11 9.61 25.13
CA GLU A 247 8.03 10.67 26.12
C GLU A 247 6.61 11.25 26.10
N ASN A 248 6.06 11.56 27.28
CA ASN A 248 4.72 12.14 27.36
C ASN A 248 4.80 13.65 27.06
N LYS A 249 4.14 14.09 26.00
CA LYS A 249 4.01 15.49 25.59
C LYS A 249 2.53 15.82 25.44
N SER A 250 1.97 16.62 26.34
CA SER A 250 0.57 17.11 26.27
C SER A 250 -0.48 16.01 26.08
N GLU A 251 -0.46 14.97 26.93
CA GLU A 251 -1.37 13.81 26.89
C GLU A 251 -1.14 12.82 25.74
N ASN A 252 -0.15 13.08 24.88
CA ASN A 252 0.27 12.17 23.81
C ASN A 252 1.63 11.55 24.13
N TRP A 253 1.86 10.34 23.63
CA TRP A 253 3.17 9.70 23.70
C TRP A 253 3.90 9.89 22.39
N VAL A 254 5.07 10.53 22.47
CA VAL A 254 5.85 10.91 21.29
C VAL A 254 7.22 10.25 21.33
N THR A 255 7.67 9.75 20.19
CA THR A 255 9.07 9.38 19.97
C THR A 255 9.52 9.89 18.60
N GLU A 256 10.77 10.34 18.53
CA GLU A 256 11.34 10.92 17.31
C GLU A 256 12.81 10.55 17.19
N LYS A 257 13.26 10.31 15.96
CA LYS A 257 14.69 10.15 15.65
C LYS A 257 15.02 10.68 14.27
N THR A 258 16.28 11.07 14.13
CA THR A 258 16.91 11.43 12.87
C THR A 258 18.25 10.73 12.75
N TYR A 259 18.49 10.14 11.59
CA TYR A 259 19.70 9.43 11.23
C TYR A 259 20.29 10.08 9.98
N SER A 260 21.59 10.42 10.01
CA SER A 260 22.33 10.83 8.82
C SER A 260 23.10 9.64 8.25
N ASN A 261 23.22 9.55 6.92
CA ASN A 261 23.88 8.45 6.23
C ASN A 261 23.34 7.05 6.61
N TYR A 262 22.02 6.94 6.76
CA TYR A 262 21.36 5.73 7.25
C TYR A 262 21.45 4.57 6.26
N ASN A 263 21.98 3.44 6.74
CA ASN A 263 22.11 2.19 5.98
C ASN A 263 21.57 1.03 6.82
N GLY A 264 20.25 0.95 6.97
CA GLY A 264 19.57 -0.06 7.78
C GLY A 264 18.16 -0.32 7.28
N ASN A 265 17.59 -1.44 7.72
CA ASN A 265 16.25 -1.92 7.37
C ASN A 265 15.53 -2.49 8.60
N ASP A 266 15.87 -1.94 9.77
CA ASP A 266 15.23 -2.34 11.02
C ASP A 266 13.81 -1.77 11.03
N PRO A 267 12.78 -2.58 11.35
CA PRO A 267 11.40 -2.13 11.34
C PRO A 267 11.13 -1.14 12.47
N ILE A 268 10.10 -0.32 12.29
CA ILE A 268 9.49 0.42 13.39
C ILE A 268 8.37 -0.45 13.95
N ALA A 269 8.51 -0.87 15.21
CA ALA A 269 7.57 -1.78 15.85
C ALA A 269 7.39 -1.45 17.32
N PHE A 270 6.15 -1.19 17.74
CA PHE A 270 5.80 -0.90 19.12
C PHE A 270 4.40 -1.40 19.48
N GLU A 271 4.23 -1.70 20.76
CA GLU A 271 2.98 -2.07 21.38
C GLU A 271 2.36 -0.89 22.10
N ILE A 272 1.08 -0.68 21.87
CA ILE A 272 0.25 0.30 22.56
C ILE A 272 -0.65 -0.50 23.50
N PRO A 273 -0.47 -0.39 24.83
CA PRO A 273 -1.36 -1.06 25.76
C PRO A 273 -2.80 -0.63 25.51
N ALA A 274 -3.73 -1.59 25.48
CA ALA A 274 -5.14 -1.25 25.36
C ALA A 274 -5.55 -0.50 26.64
N ASN A 275 -5.91 0.77 26.52
CA ASN A 275 -6.78 1.40 27.50
C ASN A 275 -7.99 0.46 27.64
N GLY A 276 -8.31 -0.02 28.85
CA GLY A 276 -9.55 -0.75 29.07
C GLY A 276 -10.75 0.03 28.49
N ILE A 277 -11.90 -0.64 28.34
CA ILE A 277 -13.16 -0.24 27.65
C ILE A 277 -13.65 1.22 27.90
N ALA A 278 -13.04 1.99 28.80
CA ALA A 278 -13.41 3.32 29.25
C ALA A 278 -13.27 4.46 28.21
N ARG A 279 -12.44 4.33 27.16
CA ARG A 279 -12.33 5.39 26.11
C ARG A 279 -12.28 4.77 24.72
N ASN A 280 -13.48 4.57 24.17
CA ASN A 280 -13.69 4.04 22.84
C ASN A 280 -14.03 5.13 21.82
N VAL A 281 -14.10 6.40 22.23
CA VAL A 281 -14.38 7.53 21.35
C VAL A 281 -13.20 8.49 21.43
N PHE A 282 -12.69 8.87 20.26
CA PHE A 282 -11.58 9.78 20.06
C PHE A 282 -12.11 10.95 19.24
N GLU A 283 -11.79 12.16 19.64
CA GLU A 283 -12.22 13.37 18.94
C GLU A 283 -10.99 14.07 18.37
N GLU A 284 -11.10 14.50 17.11
CA GLU A 284 -10.08 15.29 16.43
C GLU A 284 -10.75 16.48 15.74
N GLN A 285 -10.19 17.67 15.89
CA GLN A 285 -10.59 18.80 15.06
C GLN A 285 -9.80 18.73 13.76
N ASN A 286 -10.50 18.65 12.62
CA ASN A 286 -9.83 18.75 11.33
C ASN A 286 -9.40 20.19 11.03
N GLU A 287 -8.58 20.38 10.00
CA GLU A 287 -8.03 21.69 9.58
C GLU A 287 -9.12 22.76 9.29
N ASN A 288 -10.36 22.33 9.03
CA ASN A 288 -11.51 23.21 8.79
C ASN A 288 -12.33 23.52 10.05
N GLY A 289 -11.84 23.14 11.24
CA GLY A 289 -12.50 23.36 12.53
C GLY A 289 -13.71 22.46 12.78
N LYS A 290 -13.94 21.42 11.97
CA LYS A 290 -14.98 20.42 12.24
C LYS A 290 -14.41 19.33 13.14
N THR A 291 -15.11 19.04 14.24
CA THR A 291 -14.81 17.88 15.08
C THR A 291 -15.25 16.61 14.37
N VAL A 292 -14.30 15.73 14.09
CA VAL A 292 -14.50 14.35 13.66
C VAL A 292 -14.32 13.47 14.89
N PHE A 293 -15.19 12.48 15.06
CA PHE A 293 -15.02 11.49 16.12
C PHE A 293 -14.78 10.11 15.52
N TYR A 294 -13.83 9.38 16.09
CA TYR A 294 -13.54 7.99 15.82
C TYR A 294 -14.02 7.14 16.99
N ALA A 295 -14.86 6.14 16.75
CA ALA A 295 -15.38 5.27 17.80
C ALA A 295 -15.00 3.81 17.56
N ASN A 296 -14.17 3.23 18.44
CA ASN A 296 -13.86 1.80 18.43
C ASN A 296 -14.90 1.03 19.26
N LEU A 297 -15.90 0.49 18.59
CA LEU A 297 -17.01 -0.22 19.23
C LEU A 297 -16.81 -1.73 19.15
N PHE A 298 -16.92 -2.40 20.30
CA PHE A 298 -16.96 -3.86 20.41
C PHE A 298 -18.39 -4.33 20.71
N PRO A 299 -19.30 -4.36 19.72
CA PRO A 299 -20.68 -4.78 19.96
C PRO A 299 -20.69 -6.23 20.47
N ARG A 300 -21.44 -6.48 21.55
CA ARG A 300 -21.68 -7.86 22.02
C ARG A 300 -22.42 -8.61 20.91
N LYS A 301 -21.78 -9.63 20.31
CA LYS A 301 -22.44 -10.50 19.34
C LYS A 301 -23.54 -11.29 20.04
N TYR A 302 -24.80 -10.97 19.73
CA TYR A 302 -25.92 -11.80 20.17
C TYR A 302 -25.90 -13.11 19.36
N LYS A 303 -25.50 -14.21 20.00
CA LYS A 303 -25.73 -15.56 19.46
C LYS A 303 -27.10 -16.02 19.96
N ALA A 304 -28.10 -16.02 19.09
CA ALA A 304 -29.33 -16.75 19.36
C ALA A 304 -29.00 -18.24 19.48
N GLU A 305 -29.48 -18.89 20.54
CA GLU A 305 -29.41 -20.35 20.62
C GLU A 305 -30.20 -20.94 19.44
N LYS A 306 -29.55 -21.83 18.66
CA LYS A 306 -30.25 -22.61 17.65
C LYS A 306 -31.29 -23.46 18.37
N LYS A 307 -32.57 -23.18 18.14
CA LYS A 307 -33.64 -24.13 18.50
C LYS A 307 -33.40 -25.41 17.71
N THR A 308 -32.90 -26.44 18.36
CA THR A 308 -32.97 -27.80 17.83
C THR A 308 -34.44 -28.18 17.76
N VAL A 309 -34.88 -28.66 16.59
CA VAL A 309 -36.26 -29.14 16.43
C VAL A 309 -36.38 -30.43 17.24
N SER A 310 -36.95 -30.34 18.45
CA SER A 310 -37.31 -31.51 19.24
C SER A 310 -38.64 -32.08 18.74
N GLY A 311 -38.56 -33.17 17.99
CA GLY A 311 -39.72 -33.95 17.55
C GLY A 311 -40.11 -33.71 16.09
N ILE A 312 -39.46 -34.40 15.17
CA ILE A 312 -40.11 -34.79 13.92
C ILE A 312 -41.01 -35.97 14.29
N CYS A 313 -42.32 -35.74 14.40
CA CYS A 313 -43.27 -36.85 14.43
C CYS A 313 -43.26 -37.49 13.03
N VAL A 314 -42.85 -38.76 12.97
CA VAL A 314 -42.95 -39.63 11.79
C VAL A 314 -44.16 -40.54 11.98
#